data_AF-A0A1Y5MES6-F1
#
_entry.id   AF-A0A1Y5MES6-F1
#
_cell.length_a   1.000
_cell.length_b   1.000
_cell.length_c   1.000
_cell.angle_alpha   90.00
_cell.angle_beta   90.00
_cell.angle_gamma   90.00
#
_symmetry.space_group_name_H-M   'P 1'
#
loop_
_entity.id
_entity.type
_entity.pdbx_description
1 polymer ?
#
loop_
_entity_poly.entity_id
_entity_poly.type
_entity_poly.pdbx_seq_one_letter_code
_entity_poly.pdbx_strand_id
1 'polypeptide(L)'
;MLKVEVIYKFCIVCALACGICLLAFTGLNFAMGEYNEWMMSAHKFAGALIVCAVILHLFNRRRKLVKLMNEMIDVATHRKNPTICNMDRIIASLEPYTISEISRMLGFDETEFCKSLRENDVKFNDASQTLRQIARLNDEKIFFVLVLIVEAKFGKRFCGAVSCNVARKF
;
A
#
# COMPACT_ATOMS: atom_id res chain seq x y z
N MET A 1 1.58 -5.14 -20.44
CA MET A 1 1.38 -3.72 -20.06
C MET A 1 2.07 -3.35 -18.74
N LEU A 2 1.91 -4.10 -17.64
CA LEU A 2 2.58 -3.82 -16.35
C LEU A 2 4.12 -3.72 -16.42
N LYS A 3 4.78 -4.60 -17.20
CA LYS A 3 6.25 -4.56 -17.38
C LYS A 3 6.74 -3.23 -17.99
N VAL A 4 6.03 -2.73 -19.01
CA VAL A 4 6.36 -1.45 -19.69
C VAL A 4 6.15 -0.27 -18.76
N GLU A 5 5.09 -0.31 -17.95
CA GLU A 5 4.83 0.72 -16.95
C GLU A 5 5.97 0.81 -15.93
N VAL A 6 6.43 -0.32 -15.38
CA VAL A 6 7.54 -0.37 -14.42
C VAL A 6 8.83 0.17 -15.04
N ILE A 7 9.16 -0.26 -16.25
CA ILE A 7 10.34 0.20 -16.99
C ILE A 7 10.28 1.73 -17.19
N TYR A 8 9.14 2.26 -17.64
CA TYR A 8 8.95 3.70 -17.80
C TYR A 8 9.15 4.49 -16.49
N LYS A 9 8.61 4.00 -15.36
CA LYS A 9 8.82 4.68 -14.06
C LYS A 9 10.29 4.68 -13.66
N PHE A 10 11.00 3.58 -13.91
CA PHE A 10 12.42 3.46 -13.63
C PHE A 10 13.24 4.40 -14.52
N CYS A 11 12.96 4.46 -15.82
CA CYS A 11 13.61 5.38 -16.76
C CYS A 11 13.47 6.85 -16.34
N ILE A 12 12.30 7.27 -15.85
CA ILE A 12 12.12 8.64 -15.32
C ILE A 12 13.05 8.90 -14.13
N VAL A 13 13.16 7.95 -13.20
CA VAL A 13 14.03 8.11 -12.01
C VAL A 13 15.50 8.19 -12.44
N CYS A 14 15.93 7.36 -13.39
CA CYS A 14 17.27 7.44 -13.97
C CYS A 14 17.51 8.79 -14.67
N ALA A 15 16.55 9.27 -15.47
CA ALA A 15 16.65 10.56 -16.14
C ALA A 15 16.79 11.72 -15.16
N LEU A 16 16.05 11.71 -14.05
CA LEU A 16 16.17 12.68 -12.97
C LEU A 16 17.56 12.63 -12.31
N ALA A 17 18.04 11.44 -11.96
CA ALA A 17 19.37 11.27 -11.36
C ALA A 17 20.48 11.76 -12.29
N CYS A 18 20.47 11.34 -13.56
CA CYS A 18 21.43 11.78 -14.57
C CYS A 18 21.36 13.30 -14.81
N GLY A 19 20.15 13.86 -14.89
CA GLY A 19 19.96 15.30 -15.03
C GLY A 19 20.55 16.09 -13.86
N ILE A 20 20.33 15.64 -12.62
CA ILE A 20 20.88 16.28 -11.42
C ILE A 20 22.41 16.19 -11.42
N CYS A 21 22.99 15.02 -11.74
CA CYS A 21 24.43 14.86 -11.83
C CYS A 21 25.05 15.79 -12.89
N LEU A 22 24.43 15.90 -14.06
CA LEU A 22 24.88 16.79 -15.13
C LEU A 22 24.78 18.27 -14.73
N LEU A 23 23.68 18.69 -14.11
CA LEU A 23 23.54 20.06 -13.59
C LEU A 23 24.57 20.38 -12.51
N ALA A 24 24.79 19.45 -11.57
CA ALA A 24 25.76 19.64 -10.50
C ALA A 24 27.18 19.73 -11.06
N PHE A 25 27.55 18.82 -11.97
CA PHE A 25 28.87 18.83 -12.61
C PHE A 25 29.10 20.13 -13.38
N THR A 26 28.20 20.48 -14.29
CA THR A 26 28.34 21.71 -15.09
C THR A 26 28.30 22.97 -14.22
N GLY A 27 27.45 23.01 -13.19
CA GLY A 27 27.37 24.12 -12.24
C GLY A 27 28.65 24.29 -11.40
N LEU A 28 29.27 23.19 -10.96
CA LEU A 28 30.56 23.23 -10.24
C LEU A 28 31.68 23.76 -11.13
N ASN A 29 31.75 23.33 -12.39
CA ASN A 29 32.76 23.83 -13.32
C ASN A 29 32.58 25.34 -13.60
N PHE A 30 31.33 25.83 -13.74
CA PHE A 30 31.07 27.27 -13.86
C PHE A 30 31.51 28.05 -12.61
N ALA A 31 31.30 27.48 -11.41
CA ALA A 31 31.75 28.09 -10.16
C ALA A 31 33.29 28.14 -10.06
N MET A 32 33.99 27.18 -10.68
CA MET A 32 35.46 27.17 -10.79
C MET A 32 35.99 28.10 -11.89
N GLY A 33 35.12 28.78 -12.65
CA GLY A 33 35.50 29.70 -13.70
C GLY A 33 35.72 29.05 -15.07
N GLU A 34 35.45 27.76 -15.22
CA GLU A 34 35.56 27.05 -16.49
C GLU A 34 34.28 27.22 -17.31
N TYR A 35 34.32 28.17 -18.24
CA TYR A 35 33.20 28.45 -19.15
C TYR A 35 33.51 27.93 -20.56
N ASN A 36 32.69 26.99 -21.02
CA ASN A 36 32.72 26.48 -22.40
C ASN A 36 31.29 26.48 -22.95
N GLU A 37 31.12 26.83 -24.22
CA GLU A 37 29.82 26.82 -24.92
C GLU A 37 29.14 25.46 -24.84
N TRP A 38 29.92 24.38 -24.97
CA TRP A 38 29.42 23.01 -24.83
C TRP A 38 28.84 22.73 -23.44
N MET A 39 29.52 23.18 -22.38
CA MET A 39 29.03 23.04 -21.00
C MET A 39 27.80 23.90 -20.74
N MET A 40 27.76 25.12 -21.28
CA MET A 40 26.59 26.00 -21.18
C MET A 40 25.36 25.39 -21.86
N SER A 41 25.53 24.81 -23.05
CA SER A 41 24.48 24.08 -23.75
C SER A 41 24.02 22.85 -22.96
N ALA A 42 24.96 22.04 -22.47
CA ALA A 42 24.66 20.85 -21.66
C ALA A 42 23.92 21.19 -20.35
N HIS A 43 24.29 22.28 -19.68
CA HIS A 43 23.63 22.73 -18.46
C HIS A 43 22.18 23.16 -18.72
N LYS A 44 21.94 23.95 -19.78
CA LYS A 44 20.58 24.36 -20.18
C LYS A 44 19.73 23.16 -20.55
N PHE A 45 20.29 22.20 -21.30
CA PHE A 45 19.61 20.96 -21.65
C PHE A 45 19.28 20.12 -20.43
N ALA A 46 20.22 19.93 -19.51
CA ALA A 46 20.01 19.19 -18.26
C ALA A 46 18.90 19.85 -17.40
N GLY A 47 18.88 21.17 -17.33
CA GLY A 47 17.81 21.93 -16.67
C GLY A 47 16.44 21.66 -17.28
N ALA A 48 16.31 21.79 -18.60
CA ALA A 48 15.06 21.50 -19.31
C ALA A 48 14.61 20.05 -19.14
N LEU A 49 15.54 19.10 -19.25
CA LEU A 49 15.28 17.67 -19.05
C LEU A 49 14.75 17.38 -17.65
N ILE A 50 15.33 17.98 -16.61
CA ILE A 50 14.86 17.82 -15.23
C ILE A 50 13.45 18.37 -15.09
N VAL A 51 13.16 19.57 -15.58
CA VAL A 51 11.82 20.17 -15.48
C VAL A 51 10.78 19.25 -16.11
N CYS A 52 11.02 18.77 -17.33
CA CYS A 52 10.12 17.83 -18.00
C CYS A 52 9.99 16.50 -17.24
N ALA A 53 11.09 15.92 -16.78
CA ALA A 53 11.10 14.66 -16.05
C ALA A 53 10.40 14.77 -14.69
N VAL A 54 10.53 15.89 -13.98
CA VAL A 54 9.84 16.15 -12.70
C VAL A 54 8.34 16.23 -12.94
N ILE A 55 7.88 16.99 -13.94
CA ILE A 55 6.45 17.09 -14.27
C ILE A 55 5.86 15.71 -14.57
N LEU A 56 6.54 14.93 -15.41
CA LEU A 56 6.12 13.56 -15.73
C LEU A 56 6.15 12.64 -14.49
N HIS A 57 7.17 12.78 -13.65
CA HIS A 57 7.30 12.02 -12.40
C HIS A 57 6.14 12.31 -11.45
N LEU A 58 5.81 13.58 -11.24
CA LEU A 58 4.70 14.02 -10.39
C LEU A 58 3.37 13.52 -10.95
N PHE A 59 3.15 13.63 -12.26
CA PHE A 59 1.92 13.13 -12.89
C PHE A 59 1.76 11.62 -12.74
N ASN A 60 2.85 10.86 -12.83
CA ASN A 60 2.86 9.41 -12.65
C ASN A 60 2.70 8.99 -11.18
N ARG A 61 3.19 9.82 -10.23
CA ARG A 61 3.01 9.60 -8.79
C ARG A 61 1.77 10.27 -8.19
N ARG A 62 0.93 10.95 -8.97
CA ARG A 62 -0.23 11.73 -8.48
C ARG A 62 -1.10 11.00 -7.46
N ARG A 63 -1.38 9.71 -7.67
CA ARG A 63 -2.18 8.90 -6.73
C ARG A 63 -1.48 8.71 -5.38
N LYS A 64 -0.16 8.50 -5.39
CA LYS A 64 0.65 8.40 -4.17
C LYS A 64 0.75 9.76 -3.47
N LEU A 65 0.86 10.85 -4.23
CA LEU A 65 0.90 12.21 -3.67
C LEU A 65 -0.42 12.59 -3.00
N VAL A 66 -1.56 12.30 -3.64
CA VAL A 66 -2.88 12.49 -3.03
C VAL A 66 -3.02 11.69 -1.75
N LYS A 67 -2.54 10.43 -1.73
CA LYS A 67 -2.53 9.61 -0.51
C LYS A 67 -1.70 10.27 0.61
N LEU A 68 -0.47 10.65 0.31
CA LEU A 68 0.43 11.29 1.28
C LEU A 68 -0.13 12.63 1.78
N MET A 69 -0.78 13.39 0.90
CA MET A 69 -1.42 14.66 1.22
C MET A 69 -2.63 14.46 2.14
N ASN A 70 -3.44 13.44 1.90
CA ASN A 70 -4.54 13.08 2.80
C ASN A 70 -4.02 12.64 4.17
N GLU A 71 -2.96 11.82 4.22
CA GLU A 71 -2.29 11.44 5.47
C GLU A 71 -1.76 12.67 6.22
N MET A 72 -1.11 13.61 5.51
CA MET A 72 -0.66 14.89 6.07
C MET A 72 -1.82 15.73 6.62
N ILE A 73 -2.91 15.85 5.88
CA ILE A 73 -4.10 16.59 6.32
C ILE A 73 -4.70 15.93 7.55
N ASP A 74 -4.79 14.61 7.61
CA ASP A 74 -5.35 13.90 8.76
C ASP A 74 -4.50 14.09 10.01
N VAL A 75 -3.17 14.04 9.89
CA VAL A 75 -2.24 14.36 10.99
C VAL A 75 -2.40 15.83 11.40
N ALA A 76 -2.38 16.76 10.45
CA ALA A 76 -2.47 18.19 10.72
C ALA A 76 -3.81 18.60 11.33
N THR A 77 -4.91 17.97 10.93
CA THR A 77 -6.26 18.25 11.45
C THR A 77 -6.65 17.38 12.65
N HIS A 78 -5.73 16.57 13.16
CA HIS A 78 -5.94 15.68 14.31
C HIS A 78 -7.24 14.87 14.19
N ARG A 79 -7.62 14.47 12.96
CA ARG A 79 -8.89 13.79 12.73
C ARG A 79 -8.89 12.45 13.46
N LYS A 80 -9.90 12.23 14.31
CA LYS A 80 -10.15 10.95 14.98
C LYS A 80 -10.33 9.76 14.02
N ASN A 81 -10.61 10.02 12.74
CA ASN A 81 -10.85 9.01 11.72
C ASN A 81 -9.94 9.27 10.51
N PRO A 82 -8.71 8.72 10.49
CA PRO A 82 -7.79 8.92 9.38
C PRO A 82 -8.30 8.22 8.11
N THR A 83 -7.96 8.78 6.96
CA THR A 83 -8.17 8.26 5.60
C THR A 83 -7.23 7.08 5.27
N ILE A 84 -6.90 6.27 6.29
CA ILE A 84 -6.33 4.95 6.09
C ILE A 84 -7.31 4.10 5.26
N CYS A 85 -6.74 3.16 4.51
CA CYS A 85 -7.45 2.40 3.49
C CYS A 85 -8.74 1.80 4.08
N ASN A 86 -9.81 1.71 3.29
CA ASN A 86 -11.10 1.16 3.74
C ASN A 86 -10.96 -0.15 4.54
N MET A 87 -9.96 -0.97 4.22
CA MET A 87 -9.64 -2.21 4.94
C MET A 87 -9.21 -1.99 6.39
N ASP A 88 -8.38 -0.99 6.69
CA ASP A 88 -7.91 -0.70 8.07
C ASP A 88 -9.06 -0.22 8.95
N ARG A 89 -10.02 0.54 8.37
CA ARG A 89 -11.25 0.93 9.06
C ARG A 89 -12.16 -0.27 9.35
N ILE A 90 -12.29 -1.20 8.40
CA ILE A 90 -13.06 -2.43 8.59
C ILE A 90 -12.41 -3.29 9.68
N ILE A 91 -11.09 -3.48 9.61
CA ILE A 91 -10.30 -4.19 10.62
C ILE A 91 -10.52 -3.55 11.99
N ALA A 92 -10.28 -2.25 12.15
CA ALA A 92 -10.42 -1.56 13.43
C ALA A 92 -11.85 -1.58 13.98
N SER A 93 -12.86 -1.63 13.10
CA SER A 93 -14.26 -1.73 13.51
C SER A 93 -14.64 -3.12 14.02
N LEU A 94 -14.02 -4.19 13.51
CA LEU A 94 -14.36 -5.57 13.87
C LEU A 94 -13.39 -6.17 14.91
N GLU A 95 -12.16 -5.67 14.97
CA GLU A 95 -11.11 -6.07 15.91
C GLU A 95 -11.55 -6.16 17.39
N PRO A 96 -12.34 -5.21 17.95
CA PRO A 96 -12.73 -5.27 19.35
C PRO A 96 -13.84 -6.28 19.66
N TYR A 97 -14.55 -6.80 18.65
CA TYR A 97 -15.67 -7.71 18.85
C TYR A 97 -15.24 -9.18 18.88
N THR A 98 -15.97 -9.97 19.65
CA THR A 98 -15.84 -11.42 19.76
C THR A 98 -16.45 -12.14 18.57
N ILE A 99 -16.08 -13.41 18.36
CA ILE A 99 -16.71 -14.25 17.32
C ILE A 99 -18.23 -14.29 17.52
N SER A 100 -18.69 -14.44 18.76
CA SER A 100 -20.11 -14.46 19.09
C SER A 100 -20.85 -13.15 18.79
N GLU A 101 -20.21 -12.01 19.07
CA GLU A 101 -20.78 -10.69 18.76
C GLU A 101 -20.85 -10.44 17.26
N ILE A 102 -19.80 -10.80 16.53
CA ILE A 102 -19.75 -10.64 15.07
C ILE A 102 -20.80 -11.53 14.40
N SER A 103 -20.93 -12.79 14.82
CA SER A 103 -21.93 -13.73 14.29
C SER A 103 -23.35 -13.19 14.49
N ARG A 104 -23.62 -12.59 15.65
CA ARG A 104 -24.91 -11.96 15.97
C ARG A 104 -25.16 -10.68 15.18
N MET A 105 -24.16 -9.81 15.10
CA MET A 105 -24.25 -8.52 14.41
C MET A 105 -24.47 -8.70 12.91
N LEU A 106 -23.82 -9.70 12.33
CA LEU A 106 -23.90 -10.00 10.91
C LEU A 106 -24.98 -11.05 10.60
N GLY A 107 -25.52 -11.76 11.59
CA GLY A 107 -26.62 -12.71 11.41
C GLY A 107 -26.21 -13.95 10.60
N PHE A 108 -25.12 -14.60 10.99
CA PHE A 108 -24.72 -15.92 10.49
C PHE A 108 -24.50 -16.88 11.68
N ASP A 109 -24.45 -18.19 11.40
CA ASP A 109 -24.31 -19.21 12.44
C ASP A 109 -22.89 -19.24 13.03
N GLU A 110 -22.82 -19.07 14.36
CA GLU A 110 -21.54 -19.03 15.09
C GLU A 110 -20.79 -20.37 15.00
N THR A 111 -21.51 -21.49 15.05
CA THR A 111 -20.90 -22.82 15.09
C THR A 111 -20.29 -23.18 13.73
N GLU A 112 -20.99 -22.85 12.65
CA GLU A 112 -20.51 -22.99 11.28
C GLU A 112 -19.31 -22.08 11.01
N PHE A 113 -19.34 -20.84 11.51
CA PHE A 113 -18.21 -19.93 11.39
C PHE A 113 -16.98 -20.40 12.18
N CYS A 114 -17.15 -20.86 13.42
CA CYS A 114 -16.08 -21.46 14.21
C CYS A 114 -15.48 -22.69 13.53
N LYS A 115 -16.31 -23.53 12.91
CA LYS A 115 -15.87 -24.68 12.13
C LYS A 115 -15.04 -24.23 10.92
N SER A 116 -15.51 -23.25 10.16
CA SER A 116 -14.79 -22.68 9.02
C SER A 116 -13.42 -22.11 9.42
N LEU A 117 -13.34 -21.38 10.53
CA LEU A 117 -12.06 -20.88 11.05
C LEU A 117 -11.07 -22.01 11.33
N ARG A 118 -11.52 -23.10 11.96
CA ARG A 118 -10.67 -24.28 12.25
C ARG A 118 -10.25 -25.02 10.99
N GLU A 119 -11.16 -25.20 10.03
CA GLU A 119 -10.86 -25.83 8.74
C GLU A 119 -9.81 -25.05 7.92
N ASN A 120 -9.69 -23.74 8.18
CA ASN A 120 -8.76 -22.85 7.51
C ASN A 120 -7.50 -22.53 8.34
N ASP A 121 -7.16 -23.38 9.32
CA ASP A 121 -5.95 -23.27 10.17
C ASP A 121 -5.86 -21.95 10.96
N VAL A 122 -7.01 -21.34 11.31
CA VAL A 122 -7.07 -20.19 12.22
C VAL A 122 -7.06 -20.69 13.66
N LYS A 123 -6.04 -20.29 14.42
CA LYS A 123 -5.86 -20.65 15.83
C LYS A 123 -6.71 -19.75 16.74
N PHE A 124 -7.63 -20.34 17.48
CA PHE A 124 -8.38 -19.68 18.54
C PHE A 124 -8.84 -20.73 19.55
N ASN A 125 -9.08 -20.31 20.80
CA ASN A 125 -9.52 -21.16 21.90
C ASN A 125 -11.05 -21.31 21.89
N ASP A 126 -11.77 -20.19 21.84
CA ASP A 126 -13.21 -20.14 22.00
C ASP A 126 -13.84 -18.90 21.33
N ALA A 127 -15.18 -18.90 21.20
CA ALA A 127 -15.93 -17.84 20.53
C ALA A 127 -16.02 -16.51 21.31
N SER A 128 -15.65 -16.52 22.60
CA SER A 128 -15.56 -15.30 23.42
C SER A 128 -14.28 -14.51 23.17
N GLN A 129 -13.34 -15.04 22.37
CA GLN A 129 -12.16 -14.29 21.97
C GLN A 129 -12.48 -13.22 20.93
N THR A 130 -11.87 -12.06 21.10
CA THR A 130 -11.95 -10.96 20.12
C THR A 130 -11.11 -11.25 18.89
N LEU A 131 -11.47 -10.65 17.75
CA LEU A 131 -10.64 -10.73 16.55
C LEU A 131 -9.22 -10.22 16.78
N ARG A 132 -9.04 -9.23 17.66
CA ARG A 132 -7.71 -8.77 18.12
C ARG A 132 -6.88 -9.90 18.71
N GLN A 133 -7.48 -10.66 19.62
CA GLN A 133 -6.80 -11.77 20.30
C GLN A 133 -6.48 -12.88 19.31
N ILE A 134 -7.41 -13.20 18.42
CA ILE A 134 -7.23 -14.21 17.37
C ILE A 134 -6.12 -13.78 16.41
N ALA A 135 -6.08 -12.52 15.97
CA ALA A 135 -5.04 -12.02 15.08
C ALA A 135 -3.63 -12.14 15.68
N ARG A 136 -3.48 -11.88 16.99
CA ARG A 136 -2.20 -12.07 17.70
C ARG A 136 -1.71 -13.52 17.72
N LEU A 137 -2.62 -14.49 17.71
CA LEU A 137 -2.29 -15.92 17.68
C LEU A 137 -1.95 -16.43 16.27
N ASN A 138 -2.22 -15.64 15.24
CA ASN A 138 -2.15 -16.03 13.83
C ASN A 138 -1.26 -15.08 13.00
N ASP A 139 -0.22 -14.50 13.60
CA ASP A 139 0.74 -13.60 12.92
C ASP A 139 0.07 -12.44 12.15
N GLU A 140 -0.92 -11.79 12.77
CA GLU A 140 -1.65 -10.65 12.19
C GLU A 140 -2.41 -10.95 10.87
N LYS A 141 -2.75 -12.21 10.60
CA LYS A 141 -3.62 -12.63 9.47
C LYS A 141 -5.09 -12.16 9.60
N ILE A 142 -5.34 -10.97 10.11
CA ILE A 142 -6.68 -10.41 10.34
C ILE A 142 -7.47 -10.25 9.03
N PHE A 143 -6.78 -9.96 7.92
CA PHE A 143 -7.41 -9.89 6.60
C PHE A 143 -8.02 -11.22 6.17
N PHE A 144 -7.35 -12.33 6.46
CA PHE A 144 -7.87 -13.66 6.12
C PHE A 144 -9.11 -14.00 6.93
N VAL A 145 -9.11 -13.67 8.22
CA VAL A 145 -10.29 -13.82 9.08
C VAL A 145 -11.47 -12.96 8.58
N LEU A 146 -11.20 -11.74 8.09
CA LEU A 146 -12.23 -10.91 7.45
C LEU A 146 -12.82 -11.55 6.18
N VAL A 147 -11.99 -12.19 5.35
CA VAL A 147 -12.49 -12.94 4.19
C VAL A 147 -13.45 -14.03 4.65
N LEU A 148 -13.08 -14.81 5.66
CA LEU A 148 -13.94 -15.89 6.20
C LEU A 148 -15.25 -15.34 6.80
N ILE A 149 -15.24 -14.15 7.42
CA ILE A 149 -16.47 -13.49 7.90
C ILE A 149 -17.41 -13.15 6.74
N VAL A 150 -16.86 -12.63 5.64
CA VAL A 150 -17.64 -12.28 4.45
C VAL A 150 -18.15 -13.55 3.76
N GLU A 151 -17.35 -14.61 3.70
CA GLU A 151 -17.79 -15.93 3.21
C GLU A 151 -18.95 -16.48 4.05
N ALA A 152 -18.85 -16.44 5.38
CA ALA A 152 -19.89 -16.90 6.29
C ALA A 152 -21.19 -16.10 6.14
N LYS A 153 -21.10 -14.77 5.95
CA LYS A 153 -22.28 -13.92 5.78
C LYS A 153 -22.99 -14.15 4.44
N PHE A 154 -22.23 -14.26 3.35
CA PHE A 154 -22.79 -14.27 2.00
C PHE A 154 -22.90 -15.68 1.39
N GLY A 155 -22.41 -16.72 2.07
CA GLY A 155 -22.43 -18.11 1.59
C GLY A 155 -21.65 -18.33 0.30
N LYS A 156 -20.84 -17.35 -0.11
CA LYS A 156 -20.01 -17.42 -1.33
C LYS A 156 -18.58 -17.66 -0.90
N ARG A 157 -18.00 -18.78 -1.31
CA ARG A 157 -16.55 -18.97 -1.21
C ARG A 157 -15.89 -17.96 -2.13
N PHE A 158 -15.15 -17.01 -1.56
CA PHE A 158 -14.28 -16.13 -2.31
C PHE A 158 -13.01 -16.92 -2.66
N CYS A 159 -13.16 -17.84 -3.63
CA CYS A 159 -12.02 -18.25 -4.43
C CYS A 159 -11.59 -17.03 -5.25
N GLY A 160 -10.72 -16.20 -4.67
CA GLY A 160 -9.92 -15.28 -5.47
C GLY A 160 -9.24 -16.11 -6.56
N ALA A 161 -9.55 -15.82 -7.82
CA ALA A 161 -8.89 -16.38 -8.99
C ALA A 161 -7.43 -15.91 -9.12
N VAL A 162 -6.71 -15.88 -8.00
CA VAL A 162 -5.27 -15.67 -7.88
C VAL A 162 -4.81 -16.51 -6.69
N SER A 163 -4.54 -17.79 -6.94
CA SER A 163 -3.49 -18.56 -6.28
C SER A 163 -3.18 -18.17 -4.83
N CYS A 164 -3.94 -18.73 -3.87
CA CYS A 164 -3.40 -19.02 -2.54
C CYS A 164 -2.29 -20.10 -2.68
N ASN A 165 -1.13 -19.65 -3.15
CA ASN A 165 0.18 -20.29 -2.97
C ASN A 165 1.06 -19.44 -2.06
N VAL A 166 0.47 -18.64 -1.16
CA VAL A 166 1.22 -18.09 -0.05
C VAL A 166 1.25 -19.20 1.01
N ALA A 167 2.40 -19.85 1.12
CA ALA A 167 2.71 -21.04 1.94
C ALA A 167 2.46 -22.42 1.30
N ARG A 168 3.21 -22.71 0.22
CA ARG A 168 3.81 -24.06 0.10
C ARG A 168 5.24 -23.94 -0.42
N LYS A 169 6.17 -23.90 0.53
CA LYS A 169 7.65 -23.98 0.43
C LYS A 169 8.43 -22.70 0.03
N PHE A 170 9.37 -22.38 0.93
CA PHE A 170 10.47 -21.40 0.95
C PHE A 170 10.10 -19.96 1.29
#